data_AF-A0A958V7I7-F1
#
_entry.id   AF-A0A958V7I7-F1
#
_cell.length_a   1.000
_cell.length_b   1.000
_cell.length_c   1.000
_cell.angle_alpha   90.00
_cell.angle_beta   90.00
_cell.angle_gamma   90.00
#
_symmetry.space_group_name_H-M   'P 1'
#
loop_
_entity.id
_entity.type
_entity.pdbx_description
1 polymer ?
#
loop_
_entity_poly.entity_id
_entity_poly.type
_entity_poly.pdbx_seq_one_letter_code
_entity_poly.pdbx_strand_id
1 'polypeptide(L)'
;EMLDLVMIDGKARGIIARNLLTGKLERFAAHCVILATGGYGNVFYLSTNAMGCNVTAAWRVVKRGALMANPCYTQIHPTCIPVSGDYQSKLTLMSESLRNDGRVWVPKQKDDVEAIRAGKLKPEDLPEDRRDYYLERRYPAFGNLVPRDVASRAAKVACDEGLGVNKSGLAVFLDFADA
;
A
#
# COMPACT_ATOMS: atom_id res chain seq x y z
N GLU A 1 9.92 -17.39 -16.17
CA GLU A 1 10.17 -15.94 -15.96
C GLU A 1 10.71 -15.33 -17.26
N MET A 2 10.09 -14.26 -17.78
CA MET A 2 10.58 -13.56 -18.97
C MET A 2 11.89 -12.84 -18.67
N LEU A 3 12.97 -13.12 -19.39
CA LEU A 3 14.26 -12.46 -19.25
C LEU A 3 14.47 -11.28 -20.19
N ASP A 4 13.83 -11.32 -21.38
CA ASP A 4 14.07 -10.31 -22.40
C ASP A 4 12.97 -10.27 -23.47
N LEU A 5 12.86 -9.13 -24.15
CA LEU A 5 12.02 -8.94 -25.34
C LEU A 5 12.87 -9.05 -26.60
N VAL A 6 12.42 -9.84 -27.57
CA VAL A 6 13.08 -9.97 -28.87
C VAL A 6 12.59 -8.86 -29.79
N MET A 7 13.51 -8.06 -30.31
CA MET A 7 13.24 -6.97 -31.26
C MET A 7 13.86 -7.30 -32.63
N ILE A 8 13.08 -7.13 -33.70
CA ILE A 8 13.54 -7.25 -35.10
C ILE A 8 12.93 -6.09 -35.88
N ASP A 9 13.76 -5.29 -36.55
CA ASP A 9 13.34 -4.11 -37.33
C ASP A 9 12.42 -3.16 -36.55
N GLY A 10 12.75 -2.92 -35.28
CA GLY A 10 11.97 -2.08 -34.38
C GLY A 10 10.66 -2.69 -33.89
N LYS A 11 10.37 -3.96 -34.21
CA LYS A 11 9.14 -4.66 -33.82
C LYS A 11 9.42 -5.74 -32.79
N ALA A 12 8.55 -5.85 -31.79
CA ALA A 12 8.55 -6.98 -30.86
C ALA A 12 8.20 -8.28 -31.63
N ARG A 13 9.06 -9.29 -31.55
CA ARG A 13 8.91 -10.58 -32.29
C ARG A 13 8.93 -11.81 -31.39
N GLY A 14 8.84 -11.62 -30.08
CA GLY A 14 8.85 -12.71 -29.12
C GLY A 14 9.55 -12.36 -27.82
N ILE A 15 9.79 -13.37 -27.00
CA ILE A 15 10.47 -13.23 -25.72
C ILE A 15 11.51 -14.34 -25.51
N ILE A 16 12.48 -14.05 -24.65
CA ILE A 16 13.33 -15.05 -24.02
C ILE A 16 12.82 -15.25 -22.61
N ALA A 17 12.61 -16.51 -22.19
CA ALA A 17 12.18 -16.83 -20.84
C ALA A 17 13.03 -17.94 -20.22
N ARG A 18 13.15 -17.91 -18.90
CA ARG A 18 13.76 -18.97 -18.09
C ARG A 18 12.67 -19.83 -17.47
N ASN A 19 12.76 -21.13 -17.68
CA ASN A 19 11.98 -22.11 -16.95
C ASN A 19 12.45 -22.13 -15.49
N LEU A 20 11.56 -21.86 -14.54
CA LEU A 20 11.94 -21.73 -13.13
C LEU A 20 12.22 -23.07 -12.45
N LEU A 21 11.75 -24.19 -13.02
CA LEU A 21 12.02 -25.53 -12.48
C LEU A 21 13.35 -26.09 -12.99
N THR A 22 13.62 -25.90 -14.29
CA THR A 22 14.78 -26.54 -14.95
C THR A 22 15.96 -25.59 -15.20
N GLY A 23 15.74 -24.29 -15.08
CA GLY A 23 16.73 -23.26 -15.42
C GLY A 23 16.95 -23.05 -16.92
N LYS A 24 16.37 -23.89 -17.79
CA LYS A 24 16.56 -23.80 -19.25
C LYS A 24 16.03 -22.47 -19.80
N LEU A 25 16.75 -21.94 -20.77
CA LEU A 25 16.30 -20.79 -21.56
C LEU A 25 15.45 -21.27 -22.72
N GLU A 26 14.29 -20.68 -22.85
CA GLU A 26 13.28 -20.97 -23.86
C GLU A 26 13.01 -19.71 -24.69
N ARG A 27 12.71 -19.91 -25.97
CA ARG A 27 12.48 -18.84 -26.94
C ARG A 27 11.06 -18.98 -27.46
N PHE A 28 10.30 -17.89 -27.37
CA PHE A 28 8.91 -17.86 -27.81
C PHE A 28 8.77 -16.81 -28.90
N ALA A 29 8.68 -17.24 -30.16
CA ALA A 29 8.42 -16.34 -31.28
C ALA A 29 6.94 -15.96 -31.33
N ALA A 30 6.64 -14.70 -31.61
CA ALA A 30 5.26 -14.23 -31.71
C ALA A 30 5.15 -13.02 -32.65
N HIS A 31 4.00 -12.88 -33.32
CA HIS A 31 3.70 -11.69 -34.11
C HIS A 31 3.35 -10.47 -33.25
N CYS A 32 2.85 -10.69 -32.04
CA CYS A 32 2.50 -9.68 -31.05
C CYS A 32 2.87 -10.20 -29.65
N VAL A 33 3.38 -9.32 -28.78
CA VAL A 33 3.71 -9.62 -27.39
C VAL A 33 2.89 -8.71 -26.50
N ILE A 34 2.08 -9.29 -25.61
CA ILE A 34 1.27 -8.56 -24.63
C ILE A 34 1.90 -8.77 -23.24
N LEU A 35 2.17 -7.68 -22.52
CA LEU A 35 2.64 -7.74 -21.14
C LEU A 35 1.49 -7.43 -20.18
N ALA A 36 1.12 -8.42 -19.38
CA ALA A 36 0.13 -8.29 -18.30
C ALA A 36 0.77 -8.69 -16.95
N THR A 37 1.94 -8.12 -16.66
CA THR A 37 2.88 -8.61 -15.63
C THR A 37 2.70 -7.99 -14.24
N GLY A 38 1.59 -7.28 -14.01
CA GLY A 38 1.30 -6.62 -12.74
C GLY A 38 2.08 -5.33 -12.50
N GLY A 39 2.05 -4.86 -11.25
CA GLY A 39 2.66 -3.60 -10.82
C GLY A 39 4.13 -3.72 -10.36
N TYR A 40 4.65 -2.61 -9.87
CA TYR A 40 6.04 -2.43 -9.41
C TYR A 40 6.17 -2.29 -7.89
N GLY A 41 5.25 -2.89 -7.13
CA GLY A 41 5.09 -2.64 -5.70
C GLY A 41 6.31 -2.98 -4.83
N ASN A 42 7.14 -3.94 -5.24
CA ASN A 42 8.33 -4.35 -4.49
C ASN A 42 9.46 -3.29 -4.42
N VAL A 43 9.33 -2.16 -5.12
CA VAL A 43 10.23 -1.00 -4.92
C VAL A 43 9.99 -0.31 -3.57
N PHE A 44 8.82 -0.56 -2.94
CA PHE A 44 8.48 -0.09 -1.62
C PHE A 44 8.66 -1.21 -0.59
N TYR A 45 9.28 -0.87 0.55
CA TYR A 45 9.52 -1.85 1.62
C TYR A 45 8.20 -2.34 2.25
N LEU A 46 7.26 -1.44 2.55
CA LEU A 46 5.92 -1.78 3.02
C LEU A 46 4.93 -1.72 1.85
N SER A 47 4.28 -2.84 1.55
CA SER A 47 3.33 -2.93 0.44
C SER A 47 2.23 -3.97 0.66
N THR A 48 1.05 -3.75 0.11
CA THR A 48 -0.02 -4.76 0.06
C THR A 48 0.15 -5.75 -1.10
N ASN A 49 1.08 -5.45 -2.02
CA ASN A 49 1.33 -6.28 -3.20
C ASN A 49 1.88 -7.66 -2.85
N ALA A 50 1.64 -8.64 -3.74
CA ALA A 50 2.31 -9.93 -3.65
C ALA A 50 3.79 -9.81 -4.03
N MET A 51 4.63 -10.73 -3.53
CA MET A 51 6.07 -10.76 -3.80
C MET A 51 6.42 -10.81 -5.31
N GLY A 52 5.53 -11.34 -6.13
CA GLY A 52 5.70 -11.42 -7.58
C GLY A 52 5.47 -10.09 -8.33
N CYS A 53 4.91 -9.06 -7.68
CA CYS A 53 4.67 -7.74 -8.29
C CYS A 53 5.98 -6.94 -8.36
N ASN A 54 6.90 -7.39 -9.22
CA ASN A 54 8.31 -7.03 -9.16
C ASN A 54 8.84 -6.21 -10.34
N VAL A 55 7.96 -5.69 -11.20
CA VAL A 55 8.25 -4.86 -12.40
C VAL A 55 9.20 -5.45 -13.45
N THR A 56 9.84 -6.59 -13.20
CA THR A 56 11.02 -7.02 -13.96
C THR A 56 10.77 -7.12 -15.47
N ALA A 57 9.66 -7.72 -15.88
CA ALA A 57 9.30 -7.86 -17.30
C ALA A 57 9.00 -6.51 -17.97
N ALA A 58 8.20 -5.66 -17.34
CA ALA A 58 7.91 -4.31 -17.85
C ALA A 58 9.20 -3.48 -17.98
N TRP A 59 10.06 -3.51 -16.98
CA TRP A 59 11.34 -2.80 -16.99
C TRP A 59 12.31 -3.31 -18.06
N ARG A 60 12.37 -4.62 -18.29
CA ARG A 60 13.14 -5.24 -19.37
C ARG A 60 12.70 -4.70 -20.75
N VAL A 61 11.41 -4.47 -20.93
CA VAL A 61 10.87 -3.93 -22.19
C VAL A 61 11.10 -2.42 -22.32
N VAL A 62 11.10 -1.66 -21.22
CA VAL A 62 11.56 -0.27 -21.22
C VAL A 62 13.01 -0.17 -21.68
N LYS A 63 13.89 -1.05 -21.19
CA LYS A 63 15.28 -1.14 -21.68
C LYS A 63 15.41 -1.49 -23.17
N ARG A 64 14.34 -1.98 -23.80
CA ARG A 64 14.25 -2.27 -25.23
C ARG A 64 13.58 -1.15 -26.04
N GLY A 65 13.39 0.02 -25.44
CA GLY A 65 12.90 1.23 -26.11
C GLY A 65 11.41 1.52 -25.88
N ALA A 66 10.70 0.72 -25.08
CA ALA A 66 9.34 1.06 -24.71
C ALA A 66 9.31 2.22 -23.70
N LEU A 67 8.26 3.04 -23.75
CA LEU A 67 8.04 4.13 -22.80
C LEU A 67 7.31 3.62 -21.55
N MET A 68 7.65 4.19 -20.38
CA MET A 68 6.94 3.96 -19.11
C MET A 68 6.36 5.28 -18.63
N ALA A 69 5.04 5.39 -18.64
CA ALA A 69 4.35 6.60 -18.20
C ALA A 69 4.15 6.61 -16.68
N ASN A 70 4.33 7.78 -16.07
CA ASN A 70 3.95 8.08 -14.68
C ASN A 70 4.40 7.06 -13.61
N PRO A 71 5.66 6.57 -13.61
CA PRO A 71 6.12 5.63 -12.59
C PRO A 71 6.15 6.24 -11.18
N CYS A 72 6.08 7.57 -11.05
CA CYS A 72 5.98 8.28 -9.78
C CYS A 72 4.56 8.36 -9.20
N TYR A 73 3.52 8.04 -9.97
CA TYR A 73 2.13 8.07 -9.51
C TYR A 73 1.79 6.76 -8.81
N THR A 74 2.23 6.63 -7.56
CA THR A 74 1.94 5.47 -6.71
C THR A 74 0.80 5.78 -5.74
N GLN A 75 -0.23 4.94 -5.71
CA GLN A 75 -1.33 5.05 -4.76
C GLN A 75 -0.98 4.36 -3.43
N ILE A 76 -1.23 5.05 -2.32
CA ILE A 76 -1.14 4.49 -0.97
C ILE A 76 -2.55 4.23 -0.45
N HIS A 77 -2.82 2.97 -0.06
CA HIS A 77 -4.09 2.61 0.56
C HIS A 77 -4.12 3.04 2.03
N PRO A 78 -5.19 3.67 2.53
CA PRO A 78 -5.23 4.22 3.88
C PRO A 78 -5.36 3.14 4.97
N THR A 79 -5.94 1.98 4.64
CA THR A 79 -6.24 0.92 5.61
C THR A 79 -5.51 -0.36 5.26
N CYS A 80 -4.55 -0.73 6.10
CA CYS A 80 -3.90 -2.04 6.12
C CYS A 80 -3.56 -2.39 7.56
N ILE A 81 -3.41 -3.67 7.85
CA ILE A 81 -2.98 -4.11 9.19
C ILE A 81 -1.56 -3.58 9.41
N PRO A 82 -1.28 -2.90 10.54
CA PRO A 82 0.06 -2.41 10.84
C PRO A 82 1.11 -3.51 10.84
N VAL A 83 2.36 -3.12 10.56
CA VAL A 83 3.51 -4.03 10.62
C VAL A 83 3.67 -4.63 12.02
N SER A 84 3.87 -5.95 12.10
CA SER A 84 4.04 -6.67 13.36
C SER A 84 5.50 -6.98 13.70
N GLY A 85 6.43 -6.86 12.74
CA GLY A 85 7.87 -7.02 12.96
C GLY A 85 8.75 -6.68 11.76
N ASP A 86 10.06 -6.57 11.99
CA ASP A 86 11.05 -6.03 11.04
C ASP A 86 11.36 -6.92 9.82
N TYR A 87 10.83 -8.13 9.80
CA TYR A 87 10.93 -9.04 8.64
C TYR A 87 9.71 -8.95 7.72
N GLN A 88 8.67 -8.18 8.10
CA GLN A 88 7.42 -8.09 7.37
C GLN A 88 7.43 -6.90 6.40
N SER A 89 7.53 -7.19 5.11
CA SER A 89 7.35 -6.22 4.01
C SER A 89 5.93 -6.21 3.43
N LYS A 90 5.25 -7.36 3.47
CA LYS A 90 3.88 -7.51 2.97
C LYS A 90 2.86 -7.17 4.05
N LEU A 91 2.02 -6.17 3.78
CA LEU A 91 0.91 -5.77 4.63
C LEU A 91 -0.39 -6.42 4.17
N THR A 92 -1.22 -6.81 5.12
CA THR A 92 -2.57 -7.33 4.84
C THR A 92 -3.50 -6.14 4.60
N LEU A 93 -4.11 -6.10 3.43
CA LEU A 93 -5.10 -5.08 3.08
C LEU A 93 -6.36 -5.27 3.93
N MET A 94 -6.89 -4.15 4.43
CA MET A 94 -8.23 -4.09 5.01
C MET A 94 -9.12 -3.35 4.00
N SER A 95 -10.21 -3.99 3.56
CA SER A 95 -11.10 -3.48 2.51
C SER A 95 -11.51 -2.04 2.80
N GLU A 96 -11.52 -1.18 1.78
CA GLU A 96 -12.02 0.19 1.91
C GLU A 96 -13.48 0.23 2.37
N SER A 97 -14.28 -0.78 2.04
CA SER A 97 -15.67 -0.87 2.50
C SER A 97 -15.80 -0.74 4.01
N LEU A 98 -14.76 -1.10 4.76
CA LEU A 98 -14.71 -0.94 6.20
C LEU A 98 -14.80 0.52 6.66
N ARG A 99 -14.37 1.50 5.86
CA ARG A 99 -14.53 2.93 6.18
C ARG A 99 -15.95 3.44 5.90
N ASN A 100 -16.81 2.66 5.25
CA ASN A 100 -18.21 3.05 5.10
C ASN A 100 -18.92 3.01 6.46
N ASP A 101 -18.66 1.94 7.23
CA ASP A 101 -19.29 1.72 8.52
C ASP A 101 -18.34 2.06 9.69
N GLY A 102 -17.04 2.13 9.44
CA GLY A 102 -16.01 2.38 10.43
C GLY A 102 -15.53 3.83 10.48
N ARG A 103 -15.18 4.27 11.69
CA ARG A 103 -14.70 5.63 11.98
C ARG A 103 -13.22 5.62 12.29
N VAL A 104 -12.47 6.59 11.74
CA VAL A 104 -11.01 6.63 11.89
C VAL A 104 -10.61 7.71 12.90
N TRP A 105 -9.83 7.34 13.92
CA TRP A 105 -9.45 8.28 14.98
C TRP A 105 -8.04 8.08 15.57
N VAL A 106 -7.58 9.13 16.25
CA VAL A 106 -6.39 9.14 17.13
C VAL A 106 -6.74 9.86 18.44
N PRO A 107 -6.01 9.62 19.56
CA PRO A 107 -6.22 10.41 20.77
C PRO A 107 -5.95 11.90 20.51
N LYS A 108 -6.71 12.80 21.15
CA LYS A 108 -6.48 14.26 21.07
C LYS A 108 -5.20 14.71 21.76
N GLN A 109 -4.78 13.98 22.79
CA GLN A 109 -3.65 14.35 23.67
C GLN A 109 -2.52 13.33 23.56
N LYS A 110 -1.27 13.80 23.63
CA LYS A 110 -0.08 12.93 23.57
C LYS A 110 0.03 12.00 24.79
N ASP A 111 -0.40 12.45 25.96
CA ASP A 111 -0.40 11.65 27.18
C ASP A 111 -1.26 10.38 27.01
N ASP A 112 -2.38 10.48 26.29
CA ASP A 112 -3.24 9.33 25.98
C ASP A 112 -2.56 8.36 25.01
N VAL A 113 -1.84 8.89 24.02
CA VAL A 113 -1.04 8.09 23.09
C VAL A 113 0.02 7.31 23.84
N GLU A 114 0.75 7.96 24.76
CA GLU A 114 1.78 7.31 25.57
C GLU A 114 1.18 6.26 26.51
N ALA A 115 0.04 6.56 27.16
CA ALA A 115 -0.66 5.61 28.01
C ALA A 115 -1.14 4.38 27.24
N ILE A 116 -1.67 4.56 26.02
CA ILE A 116 -2.10 3.48 25.13
C ILE A 116 -0.91 2.64 24.67
N ARG A 117 0.17 3.29 24.19
CA ARG A 117 1.38 2.58 23.75
C ARG A 117 2.06 1.80 24.87
N ALA A 118 1.98 2.30 26.11
CA ALA A 118 2.49 1.63 27.30
C ALA A 118 1.55 0.53 27.84
N GLY A 119 0.35 0.37 27.26
CA GLY A 119 -0.66 -0.59 27.72
C GLY A 119 -1.32 -0.22 29.05
N LYS A 120 -1.18 1.03 29.51
CA LYS A 120 -1.79 1.54 30.75
C LYS A 120 -3.25 1.94 30.56
N LEU A 121 -3.62 2.31 29.34
CA LEU A 121 -4.97 2.68 28.94
C LEU A 121 -5.37 1.82 27.74
N LYS A 122 -6.53 1.19 27.77
CA LYS A 122 -7.06 0.51 26.59
C LYS A 122 -7.74 1.52 25.67
N PRO A 123 -7.64 1.37 24.34
CA PRO A 123 -8.28 2.28 23.40
C PRO A 123 -9.80 2.39 23.60
N GLU A 124 -10.45 1.29 23.99
CA GLU A 124 -11.90 1.22 24.20
C GLU A 124 -12.34 2.03 25.44
N ASP A 125 -11.45 2.17 26.42
CA ASP A 125 -11.69 2.90 27.68
C ASP A 125 -11.49 4.42 27.51
N LEU A 126 -10.93 4.89 26.39
CA LEU A 126 -10.78 6.32 26.11
C LEU A 126 -12.14 6.90 25.69
N PRO A 127 -12.72 7.89 26.41
CA PRO A 127 -14.03 8.44 26.08
C PRO A 127 -14.00 9.20 24.75
N GLU A 128 -15.15 9.25 24.07
CA GLU A 128 -15.27 9.76 22.70
C GLU A 128 -14.86 11.25 22.58
N ASP A 129 -15.11 12.05 23.61
CA ASP A 129 -14.71 13.46 23.67
C ASP A 129 -13.18 13.66 23.65
N ARG A 130 -12.40 12.61 23.96
CA ARG A 130 -10.93 12.58 23.88
C ARG A 130 -10.40 11.93 22.60
N ARG A 131 -11.27 11.47 21.71
CA ARG A 131 -10.92 10.92 20.39
C ARG A 131 -11.04 12.00 19.31
N ASP A 132 -10.02 12.11 18.46
CA ASP A 132 -10.06 12.95 17.27
C ASP A 132 -10.40 12.11 16.04
N TYR A 133 -11.68 12.15 15.65
CA TYR A 133 -12.15 11.65 14.35
C TYR A 133 -11.73 12.61 13.24
N TYR A 134 -10.43 12.62 12.95
CA TYR A 134 -9.76 13.67 12.19
C TYR A 134 -10.29 13.81 10.74
N LEU A 135 -10.84 12.75 10.15
CA LEU A 135 -11.48 12.81 8.83
C LEU A 135 -12.83 13.53 8.88
N GLU A 136 -13.66 13.20 9.86
CA GLU A 136 -14.95 13.86 10.11
C GLU A 136 -14.76 15.35 10.45
N ARG A 137 -13.76 15.67 11.28
CA ARG A 137 -13.42 17.05 11.63
C ARG A 137 -12.88 17.86 10.45
N ARG A 138 -11.98 17.29 9.65
CA ARG A 138 -11.34 18.00 8.51
C ARG A 138 -12.23 18.07 7.28
N TYR A 139 -13.08 17.06 7.07
CA TYR A 139 -13.92 16.93 5.87
C TYR A 139 -15.37 16.58 6.26
N PRO A 140 -16.13 17.50 6.91
CA PRO A 140 -17.46 17.19 7.45
C PRO A 140 -18.47 16.68 6.41
N ALA A 141 -18.34 17.10 5.15
CA ALA A 141 -19.23 16.67 4.07
C ALA A 141 -19.02 15.21 3.63
N PHE A 142 -17.84 14.65 3.85
CA PHE A 142 -17.47 13.30 3.39
C PHE A 142 -17.19 12.34 4.55
N GLY A 143 -16.71 12.84 5.68
CA GLY A 143 -16.29 12.02 6.81
C GLY A 143 -15.27 10.96 6.41
N ASN A 144 -15.55 9.70 6.76
CA ASN A 144 -14.68 8.57 6.45
C ASN A 144 -14.68 8.16 4.96
N LEU A 145 -15.55 8.76 4.13
CA LEU A 145 -15.67 8.52 2.68
C LEU A 145 -14.83 9.47 1.80
N VAL A 146 -13.91 10.22 2.40
CA VAL A 146 -12.95 11.02 1.61
C VAL A 146 -12.14 10.15 0.63
N PRO A 147 -11.66 10.75 -0.48
CA PRO A 147 -10.75 10.07 -1.39
C PRO A 147 -9.54 9.43 -0.66
N ARG A 148 -9.09 8.27 -1.15
CA ARG A 148 -8.03 7.48 -0.51
C ARG A 148 -6.74 8.28 -0.26
N ASP A 149 -6.36 9.16 -1.18
CA ASP A 149 -5.18 10.01 -1.03
C ASP A 149 -5.33 10.99 0.14
N VAL A 150 -6.53 11.56 0.31
CA VAL A 150 -6.87 12.45 1.43
C VAL A 150 -6.79 11.69 2.75
N ALA A 151 -7.41 10.50 2.82
CA ALA A 151 -7.37 9.65 4.01
C ALA A 151 -5.93 9.28 4.39
N SER A 152 -5.14 8.77 3.43
CA SER A 152 -3.75 8.38 3.64
C SER A 152 -2.87 9.55 4.10
N ARG A 153 -3.02 10.74 3.51
CA ARG A 153 -2.30 11.95 3.96
C ARG A 153 -2.72 12.37 5.36
N ALA A 154 -4.01 12.35 5.68
CA ALA A 154 -4.50 12.77 6.99
C ALA A 154 -4.01 11.84 8.11
N ALA A 155 -4.01 10.52 7.87
CA ALA A 155 -3.42 9.55 8.78
C ALA A 155 -1.92 9.81 8.99
N LYS A 156 -1.17 10.07 7.90
CA LYS A 156 0.25 10.40 7.98
C LYS A 156 0.49 11.64 8.84
N VAL A 157 -0.27 12.72 8.62
CA VAL A 157 -0.13 13.97 9.40
C VAL A 157 -0.38 13.72 10.89
N ALA A 158 -1.42 12.96 11.25
CA ALA A 158 -1.67 12.62 12.65
C ALA A 158 -0.49 11.83 13.28
N CYS A 159 0.07 10.86 12.56
CA CYS A 159 1.26 10.14 13.01
C CYS A 159 2.49 11.07 13.15
N ASP A 160 2.73 11.95 12.18
CA ASP A 160 3.85 12.91 12.21
C ASP A 160 3.74 13.92 13.37
N GLU A 161 2.51 14.29 13.76
CA GLU A 161 2.22 15.14 14.93
C GLU A 161 2.44 14.40 16.27
N GLY A 162 2.72 13.10 16.22
CA GLY A 162 2.98 12.23 17.37
C GLY A 162 1.73 11.54 17.91
N LEU A 163 0.61 11.57 17.18
CA LEU A 163 -0.67 11.01 17.63
C LEU A 163 -0.91 9.55 17.21
N GLY A 164 0.04 8.90 16.53
CA GLY A 164 -0.10 7.50 16.13
C GLY A 164 -0.06 6.53 17.33
N VAL A 165 -0.72 5.38 17.26
CA VAL A 165 -1.15 4.64 18.48
C VAL A 165 -0.43 3.31 18.72
N ASN A 166 0.15 2.70 17.69
CA ASN A 166 0.90 1.44 17.86
C ASN A 166 2.33 1.69 18.39
N LYS A 167 3.09 0.62 18.64
CA LYS A 167 4.48 0.69 19.13
C LYS A 167 5.40 1.55 18.25
N SER A 168 5.21 1.53 16.92
CA SER A 168 6.00 2.37 16.01
C SER A 168 5.49 3.81 15.90
N GLY A 169 4.29 4.12 16.42
CA GLY A 169 3.64 5.40 16.26
C GLY A 169 3.13 5.70 14.84
N LEU A 170 3.02 4.68 13.98
CA LEU A 170 2.66 4.82 12.57
C LEU A 170 1.26 4.27 12.25
N ALA A 171 0.47 3.93 13.26
CA ALA A 171 -0.90 3.45 13.09
C ALA A 171 -1.92 4.45 13.68
N VAL A 172 -3.15 4.36 13.17
CA VAL A 172 -4.34 5.04 13.68
C VAL A 172 -5.41 3.98 13.97
N PHE A 173 -6.47 4.33 14.71
CA PHE A 173 -7.57 3.42 14.95
C PHE A 173 -8.59 3.46 13.81
N LEU A 174 -9.14 2.29 13.48
CA LEU A 174 -10.33 2.11 12.67
C LEU A 174 -11.35 1.40 13.56
N ASP A 175 -12.41 2.10 13.90
CA ASP A 175 -13.39 1.74 14.93
C ASP A 175 -14.73 1.36 14.29
N PHE A 176 -15.32 0.26 14.76
CA PHE A 176 -16.59 -0.29 14.26
C PHE A 176 -17.64 -0.39 15.36
N ALA A 177 -17.47 0.31 16.49
CA ALA A 177 -18.43 0.24 17.59
C ALA A 177 -19.85 0.66 17.19
N ASP A 178 -19.98 1.52 16.18
CA ASP A 178 -21.25 2.06 15.67
C ASP A 178 -21.80 1.29 14.45
N ALA A 179 -21.12 0.23 13.99
CA ALA A 179 -21.43 -0.51 12.76
C ALA A 179 -22.45 -1.64 12.94
#